data_AF-A0A933B644-F1
#
_entry.id   AF-A0A933B644-F1
#
_cell.length_a   1.000
_cell.length_b   1.000
_cell.length_c   1.000
_cell.angle_alpha   90.00
_cell.angle_beta   90.00
_cell.angle_gamma   90.00
#
_symmetry.space_group_name_H-M   'P 1'
#
loop_
_entity.id
_entity.type
_entity.pdbx_description
1 polymer ?
#
loop_
_entity_poly.entity_id
_entity_poly.type
_entity_poly.pdbx_seq_one_letter_code
_entity_poly.pdbx_strand_id
1 'polypeptide(L)'
;MDLFTPIGQVPRIGPVLEKRLKKLGIKTVRDLLYHLPQRYEDFSHFVPLNQLRARTNVAVRGRILEIKSSLAWKKRMTLTQAVVGDETGAVRAVWFAKPYITDILEAGQSVILAGRVSQGKRGLYFNNPGYEKISDSESKAQSRVAGLMPVYPETEKLSSRWIASLVRPVLANLKSQSQEFLPEKTLKNFGLLPFPRAIWQIHFPDSLALAQKAKARLAFEELFLIELFVLKERVKILQTKAQPISLDLPLVQRFVKSLPFILTDAQRKSAWQILKDLEKPHPMNRLLEGEVGSGKTVVATLAALNCVKAQFQVALMAPTEILTKQHFKEVAKMLFDFKLTIALLTGKEDKIMAKKLRGEILEVSRQKILKKCLAGEIDILIGTHALIQKSVRFKNLGLVIVDEQHRFGVEQRARLCQGRHSPEKTIPHLLSMTATPIPRSLALTIYGDLDLSNIDELPRGRQKIRTEIVP
;
A
#
# COMPACT_ATOMS: atom_id res chain seq x y z
N MET A 1 -14.11 -5.73 -25.34
CA MET A 1 -12.89 -4.89 -25.24
C MET A 1 -11.94 -5.54 -24.24
N ASP A 2 -10.62 -5.45 -24.44
CA ASP A 2 -9.62 -6.05 -23.54
C ASP A 2 -9.22 -5.04 -22.44
N LEU A 3 -8.83 -5.54 -21.27
CA LEU A 3 -8.43 -4.73 -20.11
C LEU A 3 -7.13 -3.94 -20.38
N PHE A 4 -6.24 -4.49 -21.22
CA PHE A 4 -4.96 -3.87 -21.53
C PHE A 4 -5.03 -2.93 -22.76
N THR A 5 -6.20 -2.78 -23.38
CA THR A 5 -6.38 -1.83 -24.47
C THR A 5 -6.01 -0.41 -23.99
N PRO A 6 -5.11 0.30 -24.70
CA PRO A 6 -4.79 1.69 -24.39
C PRO A 6 -6.03 2.58 -24.44
N ILE A 7 -6.11 3.53 -23.49
CA ILE A 7 -7.31 4.34 -23.31
C ILE A 7 -7.62 5.21 -24.55
N GLY A 8 -6.62 5.64 -25.31
CA GLY A 8 -6.81 6.39 -26.56
C GLY A 8 -7.53 5.62 -27.68
N GLN A 9 -7.63 4.29 -27.58
CA GLN A 9 -8.37 3.45 -28.54
C GLN A 9 -9.85 3.28 -28.15
N VAL A 10 -10.27 3.77 -26.98
CA VAL A 10 -11.67 3.72 -26.56
C VAL A 10 -12.45 4.80 -27.34
N PRO A 11 -13.61 4.45 -27.92
CA PRO A 11 -14.44 5.41 -28.66
C PRO A 11 -14.73 6.67 -27.83
N ARG A 12 -14.76 7.83 -28.50
CA ARG A 12 -15.02 9.15 -27.90
C ARG A 12 -13.88 9.71 -27.04
N ILE A 13 -12.70 9.08 -27.04
CA ILE A 13 -11.49 9.61 -26.40
C ILE A 13 -10.54 10.16 -27.46
N GLY A 14 -10.52 11.48 -27.62
CA GLY A 14 -9.53 12.16 -28.45
C GLY A 14 -8.21 12.45 -27.70
N PRO A 15 -7.16 12.92 -28.39
CA PRO A 15 -5.82 13.14 -27.81
C PRO A 15 -5.80 14.05 -26.56
N VAL A 16 -6.67 15.06 -26.53
CA VAL A 16 -6.79 16.00 -25.39
C VAL A 16 -7.35 15.29 -24.15
N LEU A 17 -8.37 14.45 -24.33
CA LEU A 17 -9.00 13.71 -23.23
C LEU A 17 -8.09 12.58 -22.73
N GLU A 18 -7.39 11.91 -23.65
CA GLU A 18 -6.36 10.92 -23.31
C GLU A 18 -5.27 11.54 -22.41
N LYS A 19 -4.74 12.72 -22.75
CA LYS A 19 -3.73 13.40 -21.93
C LYS A 19 -4.25 13.73 -20.52
N ARG A 20 -5.54 14.05 -20.37
CA ARG A 20 -6.16 14.32 -19.07
C ARG A 20 -6.36 13.03 -18.26
N LEU A 21 -6.85 11.97 -18.89
CA LEU A 21 -6.97 10.65 -18.27
C LEU A 21 -5.62 10.14 -17.77
N LYS A 22 -4.55 10.33 -18.55
CA LYS A 22 -3.18 9.98 -18.14
C LYS A 22 -2.73 10.74 -16.88
N LYS A 23 -3.19 11.98 -16.65
CA LYS A 23 -2.91 12.73 -15.40
C LYS A 23 -3.61 12.11 -14.18
N LEU A 24 -4.75 11.44 -14.37
CA LEU A 24 -5.42 10.64 -13.35
C LEU A 24 -4.77 9.25 -13.15
N GLY A 25 -3.69 8.94 -13.87
CA GLY A 25 -3.08 7.61 -13.88
C GLY A 25 -3.81 6.61 -14.79
N ILE A 26 -4.86 7.03 -15.52
CA ILE A 26 -5.67 6.17 -16.37
C ILE A 26 -5.00 6.05 -17.75
N LYS A 27 -4.34 4.92 -18.01
CA LYS A 27 -3.64 4.64 -19.28
C LYS A 27 -4.32 3.55 -20.11
N THR A 28 -5.03 2.65 -19.45
CA THR A 28 -5.68 1.48 -20.05
C THR A 28 -7.15 1.38 -19.66
N VAL A 29 -7.89 0.49 -20.34
CA VAL A 29 -9.25 0.11 -19.94
C VAL A 29 -9.30 -0.41 -18.50
N ARG A 30 -8.30 -1.19 -18.07
CA ARG A 30 -8.17 -1.65 -16.69
C ARG A 30 -8.13 -0.47 -15.73
N ASP A 31 -7.25 0.50 -15.97
CA ASP A 31 -7.10 1.65 -15.07
C ASP A 31 -8.40 2.45 -14.98
N LEU A 32 -9.16 2.54 -16.07
CA LEU A 32 -10.47 3.19 -16.09
C LEU A 32 -11.49 2.44 -15.22
N LEU A 33 -11.54 1.11 -15.29
CA LEU A 33 -12.43 0.29 -14.48
C LEU A 33 -12.02 0.28 -12.99
N TYR A 34 -10.73 0.43 -12.69
CA TYR A 34 -10.25 0.55 -11.32
C TYR A 34 -10.25 2.00 -10.79
N HIS A 35 -10.68 2.97 -11.60
CA HIS A 35 -10.99 4.32 -11.14
C HIS A 35 -12.37 4.33 -10.46
N LEU A 36 -12.41 3.75 -9.25
CA LEU A 36 -13.66 3.48 -8.54
C LEU A 36 -14.32 4.77 -8.01
N PRO A 37 -15.66 4.81 -7.91
CA PRO A 37 -16.35 5.92 -7.26
C PRO A 37 -16.08 5.95 -5.74
N GLN A 38 -15.96 7.16 -5.18
CA GLN A 38 -15.76 7.37 -3.74
C GLN A 38 -17.08 7.29 -2.95
N ARG A 39 -18.18 7.73 -3.56
CA ARG A 39 -19.52 7.73 -2.98
C ARG A 39 -20.58 7.63 -4.07
N TYR A 40 -21.82 7.43 -3.65
CA TYR A 40 -22.99 7.48 -4.52
C TYR A 40 -23.91 8.60 -4.06
N GLU A 41 -24.43 9.37 -5.01
CA GLU A 41 -25.54 10.29 -4.77
C GLU A 41 -26.85 9.55 -5.08
N ASP A 42 -27.75 9.50 -4.10
CA ASP A 42 -29.00 8.76 -4.23
C ASP A 42 -30.10 9.65 -4.81
N PHE A 43 -30.51 9.32 -6.03
CA PHE A 43 -31.65 9.89 -6.74
C PHE A 43 -32.70 8.83 -7.07
N SER A 44 -32.76 7.75 -6.29
CA SER A 44 -33.69 6.62 -6.52
C SER A 44 -35.13 6.98 -6.20
N HIS A 45 -35.33 7.99 -5.33
CA HIS A 45 -36.65 8.44 -4.91
C HIS A 45 -37.15 9.57 -5.81
N PHE A 46 -38.25 9.29 -6.51
CA PHE A 46 -39.05 10.30 -7.18
C PHE A 46 -39.95 10.98 -6.16
N VAL A 47 -39.91 12.31 -6.14
CA VAL A 47 -40.81 13.13 -5.31
C VAL A 47 -41.66 14.02 -6.21
N PRO A 48 -42.95 14.25 -5.86
CA PRO A 48 -43.74 15.27 -6.53
C PRO A 48 -43.17 16.66 -6.25
N LEU A 49 -43.39 17.61 -7.17
CA LEU A 49 -42.79 18.94 -7.07
C LEU A 49 -43.22 19.72 -5.82
N ASN A 50 -44.42 19.48 -5.28
CA ASN A 50 -44.90 20.10 -4.04
C ASN A 50 -44.18 19.61 -2.76
N GLN A 51 -43.49 18.47 -2.81
CA GLN A 51 -42.77 17.88 -1.66
C GLN A 51 -41.27 18.20 -1.67
N LEU A 52 -40.81 19.06 -2.58
CA LEU A 52 -39.41 19.45 -2.66
C LEU A 52 -38.96 20.16 -1.39
N ARG A 53 -37.83 19.70 -0.84
CA ARG A 53 -37.18 20.31 0.33
C ARG A 53 -35.83 20.90 -0.08
N ALA A 54 -35.46 22.00 0.55
CA ALA A 54 -34.14 22.58 0.32
C ALA A 54 -33.03 21.62 0.78
N ARG A 55 -31.91 21.62 0.06
CA ARG A 55 -30.67 20.87 0.37
C ARG A 55 -30.79 19.35 0.28
N THR A 56 -31.86 18.81 -0.27
CA THR A 56 -32.01 17.36 -0.53
C THR A 56 -31.61 16.99 -1.96
N ASN A 57 -31.15 15.74 -2.13
CA ASN A 57 -30.93 15.12 -3.44
C ASN A 57 -32.18 14.31 -3.79
N VAL A 58 -32.83 14.64 -4.89
CA VAL A 58 -34.08 13.99 -5.32
C VAL A 58 -34.16 13.90 -6.84
N ALA A 59 -34.96 12.97 -7.34
CA ALA A 59 -35.39 12.95 -8.73
C ALA A 59 -36.85 13.45 -8.84
N VAL A 60 -37.17 14.12 -9.93
CA VAL A 60 -38.53 14.56 -10.27
C VAL A 60 -38.80 14.24 -11.72
N ARG A 61 -40.06 13.93 -12.03
CA ARG A 61 -40.55 13.76 -13.40
C ARG A 61 -41.56 14.87 -13.67
N GLY A 62 -41.42 15.54 -14.80
CA GLY A 62 -42.36 16.59 -15.19
C GLY A 62 -42.18 16.98 -16.65
N ARG A 63 -43.00 17.94 -17.08
CA ARG A 63 -42.98 18.51 -18.43
C ARG A 63 -42.29 19.86 -18.42
N ILE A 64 -41.45 20.12 -19.41
CA ILE A 64 -40.80 21.43 -19.56
C ILE A 64 -41.86 22.42 -20.02
N LEU A 65 -42.18 23.41 -19.17
CA LEU A 65 -43.14 24.48 -19.48
C LEU A 65 -42.48 25.60 -20.28
N GLU A 66 -41.27 25.97 -19.87
CA GLU A 66 -40.48 27.03 -20.50
C GLU A 66 -39.00 26.67 -20.39
N ILE A 67 -38.19 26.98 -21.40
CA ILE A 67 -36.73 26.92 -21.32
C ILE A 67 -36.11 28.12 -22.05
N LYS A 68 -35.14 28.76 -21.42
CA LYS A 68 -34.41 29.91 -21.98
C LYS A 68 -32.96 29.93 -21.54
N SER A 69 -32.10 30.45 -22.41
CA SER A 69 -30.70 30.75 -22.11
C SER A 69 -30.51 32.26 -22.13
N SER A 70 -29.90 32.81 -21.09
CA SER A 70 -29.58 34.24 -21.02
C SER A 70 -28.19 34.50 -20.45
N LEU A 71 -27.63 35.67 -20.73
CA LEU A 71 -26.38 36.11 -20.12
C LEU A 71 -26.63 36.62 -18.70
N ALA A 72 -25.94 36.05 -17.71
CA ALA A 72 -26.06 36.50 -16.33
C ALA A 72 -25.42 37.88 -16.14
N TRP A 73 -26.25 38.87 -15.78
CA TRP A 73 -25.92 40.30 -15.64
C TRP A 73 -24.64 40.61 -14.85
N LYS A 74 -24.29 39.79 -13.84
CA LYS A 74 -23.14 40.05 -12.93
C LYS A 74 -21.87 39.23 -13.19
N LYS A 75 -21.88 38.22 -14.07
CA LYS A 75 -20.75 37.25 -14.17
C LYS A 75 -20.29 36.91 -15.59
N ARG A 76 -20.81 37.57 -16.65
CA ARG A 76 -20.50 37.25 -18.08
C ARG A 76 -20.55 35.73 -18.35
N MET A 77 -21.51 35.04 -17.74
CA MET A 77 -21.66 33.59 -17.84
C MET A 77 -23.08 33.30 -18.33
N THR A 78 -23.23 32.32 -19.21
CA THR A 78 -24.54 31.88 -19.69
C THR A 78 -25.30 31.14 -18.58
N LEU A 79 -26.59 31.41 -18.49
CA LEU A 79 -27.50 30.86 -17.52
C LEU A 79 -28.69 30.27 -18.26
N THR A 80 -28.72 28.95 -18.35
CA THR A 80 -29.87 28.23 -18.92
C THR A 80 -30.84 27.91 -17.80
N GLN A 81 -32.10 28.31 -17.97
CA GLN A 81 -33.16 28.09 -17.00
C GLN A 81 -34.32 27.37 -17.68
N ALA A 82 -34.78 26.27 -17.10
CA ALA A 82 -36.03 25.62 -17.46
C ALA A 82 -37.02 25.70 -16.29
N VAL A 83 -38.31 25.84 -16.60
CA VAL A 83 -39.41 25.62 -15.67
C VAL A 83 -39.99 24.25 -15.98
N VAL A 84 -39.97 23.36 -15.00
CA VAL A 84 -40.54 22.01 -15.12
C VAL A 84 -41.75 21.92 -14.22
N GLY A 85 -42.89 21.50 -14.78
CA GLY A 85 -44.16 21.34 -14.07
C GLY A 85 -44.64 19.90 -14.06
N ASP A 86 -45.38 19.55 -13.01
CA ASP A 86 -46.17 18.33 -12.88
C ASP A 86 -47.58 18.69 -12.39
N GLU A 87 -48.41 17.70 -12.07
CA GLU A 87 -49.77 17.93 -11.56
C GLU A 87 -49.81 18.64 -10.20
N THR A 88 -48.68 18.71 -9.49
CA THR A 88 -48.59 19.23 -8.12
C THR A 88 -47.94 20.61 -8.02
N GLY A 89 -47.25 21.07 -9.06
CA GLY A 89 -46.64 22.40 -9.08
C GLY A 89 -45.60 22.59 -10.17
N ALA A 90 -44.73 23.58 -9.99
CA ALA A 90 -43.63 23.88 -10.91
C ALA A 90 -42.34 24.24 -10.16
N VAL A 91 -41.20 23.84 -10.71
CA VAL A 91 -39.88 24.14 -10.17
C VAL A 91 -38.94 24.64 -11.26
N ARG A 92 -37.99 25.48 -10.88
CA ARG A 92 -36.94 25.95 -11.78
C ARG A 92 -35.74 25.01 -11.76
N ALA A 93 -35.19 24.70 -12.92
CA ALA A 93 -33.90 24.05 -13.09
C ALA A 93 -32.92 25.04 -13.71
N VAL A 94 -31.75 25.19 -13.11
CA VAL A 94 -30.76 26.20 -13.49
C VAL A 94 -29.43 25.54 -13.80
N TRP A 95 -28.92 25.75 -15.01
CA TRP A 95 -27.60 25.30 -15.43
C TRP A 95 -26.68 26.50 -15.71
N PHE A 96 -25.50 26.47 -15.10
CA PHE A 96 -24.50 27.52 -15.24
C PHE A 96 -23.48 27.14 -16.33
N ALA A 97 -23.16 28.08 -17.22
CA ALA A 97 -22.22 27.91 -18.33
C ALA A 97 -22.55 26.77 -19.32
N LYS A 98 -23.85 26.45 -19.49
CA LYS A 98 -24.32 25.35 -20.37
C LYS A 98 -25.42 25.81 -21.33
N PRO A 99 -25.10 26.65 -22.32
CA PRO A 99 -26.10 27.17 -23.25
C PRO A 99 -26.70 26.07 -24.11
N TYR A 100 -25.90 25.06 -24.51
CA TYR A 100 -26.32 23.93 -25.36
C TYR A 100 -27.51 23.10 -24.86
N ILE A 101 -27.92 23.27 -23.59
CA ILE A 101 -29.07 22.55 -23.04
C ILE A 101 -30.37 22.98 -23.73
N THR A 102 -30.47 24.20 -24.26
CA THR A 102 -31.62 24.63 -25.07
C THR A 102 -31.73 23.90 -26.40
N ASP A 103 -30.62 23.40 -26.93
CA ASP A 103 -30.59 22.66 -28.19
C ASP A 103 -30.98 21.18 -27.96
N ILE A 104 -30.91 20.74 -26.71
CA ILE A 104 -31.28 19.39 -26.31
C ILE A 104 -32.70 19.40 -25.80
N LEU A 105 -33.07 20.25 -24.86
CA LEU A 105 -34.37 20.24 -24.20
C LEU A 105 -35.29 21.33 -24.77
N GLU A 106 -36.54 20.95 -25.08
CA GLU A 106 -37.53 21.87 -25.63
C GLU A 106 -38.79 21.93 -24.76
N ALA A 107 -39.52 23.05 -24.85
CA ALA A 107 -40.80 23.20 -24.19
C ALA A 107 -41.79 22.13 -24.70
N GLY A 108 -42.61 21.61 -23.80
CA GLY A 108 -43.57 20.54 -24.08
C GLY A 108 -42.99 19.13 -23.96
N GLN A 109 -41.67 18.94 -23.77
CA GLN A 109 -41.08 17.61 -23.58
C GLN A 109 -41.17 17.12 -22.13
N SER A 110 -41.36 15.82 -21.95
CA SER A 110 -41.28 15.15 -20.63
C SER A 110 -39.83 14.88 -20.26
N VAL A 111 -39.45 15.21 -19.02
CA VAL A 111 -38.06 15.15 -18.53
C VAL A 111 -37.99 14.59 -17.12
N ILE A 112 -36.94 13.83 -16.84
CA ILE A 112 -36.50 13.51 -15.49
C ILE A 112 -35.39 14.48 -15.11
N LEU A 113 -35.54 15.17 -13.99
CA LEU A 113 -34.46 15.95 -13.37
C LEU A 113 -34.00 15.26 -12.11
N ALA A 114 -32.69 15.05 -11.97
CA ALA A 114 -32.10 14.56 -10.73
C ALA A 114 -30.98 15.48 -10.28
N GLY A 115 -31.03 15.92 -9.04
CA GLY A 115 -29.99 16.78 -8.50
C GLY A 115 -30.33 17.34 -7.14
N ARG A 116 -29.45 18.23 -6.69
CA ARG A 116 -29.61 18.90 -5.41
C ARG A 116 -30.58 20.07 -5.52
N VAL A 117 -31.62 20.04 -4.70
CA VAL A 117 -32.55 21.17 -4.56
C VAL A 117 -31.87 22.24 -3.72
N SER A 118 -31.86 23.46 -4.23
CA SER A 118 -31.25 24.64 -3.61
C SER A 118 -32.32 25.70 -3.39
N GLN A 119 -32.09 26.58 -2.41
CA GLN A 119 -32.99 27.69 -2.12
C GLN A 119 -32.38 28.99 -2.60
N GLY A 120 -33.10 29.72 -3.46
CA GLY A 120 -32.71 31.03 -3.95
C GLY A 120 -33.74 32.10 -3.58
N LYS A 121 -33.50 33.34 -4.00
CA LYS A 121 -34.40 34.48 -3.74
C LYS A 121 -35.84 34.28 -4.28
N ARG A 122 -36.00 33.46 -5.31
CA ARG A 122 -37.28 33.17 -5.99
C ARG A 122 -37.78 31.74 -5.67
N GLY A 123 -37.49 31.24 -4.47
CA GLY A 123 -37.88 29.90 -4.03
C GLY A 123 -36.89 28.79 -4.40
N LEU A 124 -37.39 27.55 -4.33
CA LEU A 124 -36.61 26.33 -4.59
C LEU A 124 -36.27 26.19 -6.08
N TYR A 125 -35.10 25.64 -6.36
CA TYR A 125 -34.66 25.34 -7.72
C TYR A 125 -33.62 24.21 -7.72
N PHE A 126 -33.52 23.47 -8.82
CA PHE A 126 -32.44 22.53 -9.04
C PHE A 126 -31.20 23.25 -9.55
N ASN A 127 -30.06 23.03 -8.90
CA ASN A 127 -28.77 23.59 -9.31
C ASN A 127 -27.97 22.56 -10.11
N ASN A 128 -27.70 22.83 -11.39
CA ASN A 128 -27.01 21.95 -12.33
C ASN A 128 -27.53 20.49 -12.33
N PRO A 129 -28.86 20.24 -12.33
CA PRO A 129 -29.37 18.88 -12.28
C PRO A 129 -28.92 18.06 -13.51
N GLY A 130 -28.85 16.75 -13.34
CA GLY A 130 -28.88 15.83 -14.47
C GLY A 130 -30.27 15.89 -15.11
N TYR A 131 -30.33 15.65 -16.41
CA TYR A 131 -31.58 15.61 -17.15
C TYR A 131 -31.59 14.39 -18.07
N GLU A 132 -32.76 13.79 -18.23
CA GLU A 132 -33.01 12.71 -19.18
C GLU A 132 -34.38 12.94 -19.82
N LYS A 133 -34.42 12.92 -21.15
CA LYS A 133 -35.69 12.98 -21.89
C LYS A 133 -36.42 11.66 -21.71
N ILE A 134 -37.72 11.74 -21.50
CA ILE A 134 -38.59 10.56 -21.52
C ILE A 134 -39.19 10.49 -22.91
N SER A 135 -38.89 9.42 -23.65
CA SER A 135 -39.66 9.05 -24.83
C SER A 135 -40.83 8.16 -24.40
N ASP A 136 -42.01 8.32 -25.02
CA ASP A 136 -43.22 7.56 -24.63
C ASP A 136 -43.08 6.04 -24.81
N SER A 137 -42.07 5.57 -25.54
CA SER A 137 -41.77 4.15 -25.77
C SER A 137 -40.80 3.51 -24.77
N GLU A 138 -40.09 4.29 -23.93
CA GLU A 138 -38.99 3.79 -23.06
C GLU A 138 -39.35 3.77 -21.55
N SER A 139 -40.63 3.61 -21.20
CA SER A 139 -41.12 3.63 -19.81
C SER A 139 -40.53 2.53 -18.89
N LYS A 140 -39.81 1.54 -19.43
CA LYS A 140 -39.18 0.42 -18.70
C LYS A 140 -37.65 0.46 -18.61
N ALA A 141 -36.97 1.41 -19.25
CA ALA A 141 -35.52 1.52 -19.13
C ALA A 141 -35.13 2.16 -17.78
N GLN A 142 -34.17 1.57 -17.07
CA GLN A 142 -33.61 2.14 -15.84
C GLN A 142 -32.99 3.51 -16.17
N SER A 143 -33.59 4.58 -15.64
CA SER A 143 -33.17 5.96 -15.87
C SER A 143 -31.65 6.11 -15.70
N ARG A 144 -30.99 6.81 -16.62
CA ARG A 144 -29.56 7.09 -16.54
C ARG A 144 -29.23 8.18 -15.52
N VAL A 145 -30.25 8.88 -15.03
CA VAL A 145 -30.13 10.08 -14.22
C VAL A 145 -30.80 9.91 -12.85
N ALA A 146 -31.81 9.05 -12.72
CA ALA A 146 -32.37 8.61 -11.44
C ALA A 146 -31.75 7.28 -10.98
N GLY A 147 -31.60 7.11 -9.67
CA GLY A 147 -30.91 5.98 -9.05
C GLY A 147 -29.62 6.38 -8.33
N LEU A 148 -28.76 5.40 -8.05
CA LEU A 148 -27.48 5.61 -7.37
C LEU A 148 -26.42 6.10 -8.36
N MET A 149 -26.08 7.39 -8.25
CA MET A 149 -25.15 8.05 -9.16
C MET A 149 -23.72 7.98 -8.62
N PRO A 150 -22.77 7.34 -9.33
CA PRO A 150 -21.38 7.25 -8.89
C PRO A 150 -20.68 8.62 -8.94
N VAL A 151 -19.96 8.96 -7.86
CA VAL A 151 -19.10 10.14 -7.77
C VAL A 151 -17.65 9.69 -7.76
N TYR A 152 -16.92 10.06 -8.81
CA TYR A 152 -15.52 9.68 -9.02
C TYR A 152 -14.56 10.74 -8.49
N PRO A 153 -13.29 10.39 -8.22
CA PRO A 153 -12.24 11.40 -8.11
C PRO A 153 -12.14 12.18 -9.43
N GLU A 154 -12.42 13.49 -9.37
CA GLU A 154 -12.47 14.36 -10.54
C GLU A 154 -11.15 15.14 -10.74
N THR A 155 -10.85 15.50 -11.98
CA THR A 155 -9.85 16.52 -12.33
C THR A 155 -10.48 17.58 -13.22
N GLU A 156 -9.79 18.71 -13.40
CA GLU A 156 -10.30 19.82 -14.21
C GLU A 156 -10.86 19.33 -15.56
N LYS A 157 -12.16 19.58 -15.79
CA LYS A 157 -12.92 19.20 -17.00
C LYS A 157 -13.21 17.71 -17.19
N LEU A 158 -12.96 16.84 -16.21
CA LEU A 158 -13.39 15.44 -16.19
C LEU A 158 -14.41 15.21 -15.06
N SER A 159 -15.69 15.46 -15.35
CA SER A 159 -16.77 15.26 -14.37
C SER A 159 -17.09 13.78 -14.15
N SER A 160 -17.64 13.44 -12.99
CA SER A 160 -18.14 12.10 -12.65
C SER A 160 -19.14 11.56 -13.67
N ARG A 161 -20.00 12.43 -14.20
CA ARG A 161 -20.96 12.11 -15.27
C ARG A 161 -20.27 11.65 -16.55
N TRP A 162 -19.22 12.35 -16.94
CA TRP A 162 -18.46 12.01 -18.13
C TRP A 162 -17.72 10.68 -17.94
N ILE A 163 -17.08 10.48 -16.79
CA ILE A 163 -16.41 9.20 -16.46
C ILE A 163 -17.43 8.05 -16.48
N ALA A 164 -18.58 8.21 -15.83
CA ALA A 164 -19.67 7.21 -15.86
C ALA A 164 -20.12 6.90 -17.30
N SER A 165 -20.28 7.93 -18.15
CA SER A 165 -20.67 7.75 -19.55
C SER A 165 -19.65 6.98 -20.38
N LEU A 166 -18.39 6.99 -19.95
CA LEU A 166 -17.28 6.29 -20.57
C LEU A 166 -17.14 4.85 -20.06
N VAL A 167 -17.31 4.64 -18.75
CA VAL A 167 -17.23 3.33 -18.10
C VAL A 167 -18.37 2.41 -18.53
N ARG A 168 -19.61 2.92 -18.61
CA ARG A 168 -20.79 2.10 -18.92
C ARG A 168 -20.70 1.30 -20.24
N PRO A 169 -20.35 1.90 -21.40
CA PRO A 169 -20.20 1.14 -22.64
C PRO A 169 -19.00 0.19 -22.60
N VAL A 170 -17.93 0.53 -21.88
CA VAL A 170 -16.76 -0.35 -21.71
C VAL A 170 -17.15 -1.61 -20.93
N LEU A 171 -17.90 -1.45 -19.83
CA LEU A 171 -18.41 -2.57 -19.03
C LEU A 171 -19.40 -3.45 -19.81
N ALA A 172 -20.31 -2.84 -20.58
CA ALA A 172 -21.28 -3.59 -21.38
C ALA A 172 -20.62 -4.46 -22.47
N ASN A 173 -19.46 -4.03 -22.98
CA ASN A 173 -18.70 -4.73 -24.01
C ASN A 173 -17.51 -5.52 -23.45
N LEU A 174 -17.46 -5.72 -22.13
CA LEU A 174 -16.39 -6.45 -21.47
C LEU A 174 -16.58 -7.95 -21.73
N LYS A 175 -15.54 -8.64 -22.23
CA LYS A 175 -15.61 -10.09 -22.49
C LYS A 175 -15.70 -10.81 -21.13
N SER A 176 -16.85 -11.39 -20.82
CA SER A 176 -17.24 -11.84 -19.49
C SER A 176 -16.51 -13.08 -18.97
N GLN A 177 -16.12 -14.01 -19.85
CA GLN A 177 -15.62 -15.33 -19.44
C GLN A 177 -14.11 -15.39 -19.12
N SER A 178 -13.31 -14.42 -19.56
CA SER A 178 -11.84 -14.49 -19.43
C SER A 178 -11.29 -13.72 -18.22
N GLN A 179 -12.13 -13.35 -17.26
CA GLN A 179 -11.76 -12.37 -16.22
C GLN A 179 -11.94 -12.85 -14.78
N GLU A 180 -12.70 -13.93 -14.55
CA GLU A 180 -12.76 -14.51 -13.22
C GLU A 180 -11.53 -15.40 -12.99
N PHE A 181 -10.69 -15.00 -12.06
CA PHE A 181 -9.50 -15.77 -11.68
C PHE A 181 -9.64 -16.43 -10.30
N LEU A 182 -10.63 -16.04 -9.50
CA LEU A 182 -10.88 -16.71 -8.23
C LEU A 182 -11.56 -18.06 -8.51
N PRO A 183 -11.10 -19.16 -7.88
CA PRO A 183 -11.77 -20.44 -7.98
C PRO A 183 -13.23 -20.36 -7.50
N GLU A 184 -14.14 -21.10 -8.14
CA GLU A 184 -15.55 -21.11 -7.76
C GLU A 184 -15.78 -21.45 -6.27
N LYS A 185 -14.95 -22.32 -5.70
CA LYS A 185 -14.99 -22.67 -4.28
C LYS A 185 -14.74 -21.44 -3.40
N THR A 186 -13.76 -20.61 -3.75
CA THR A 186 -13.46 -19.36 -3.03
C THR A 186 -14.63 -18.39 -3.12
N LEU A 187 -15.23 -18.25 -4.31
CA LEU A 187 -16.40 -17.37 -4.48
C LEU A 187 -17.57 -17.81 -3.59
N LYS A 188 -17.88 -19.11 -3.58
CA LYS A 188 -18.98 -19.69 -2.79
C LYS A 188 -18.72 -19.57 -1.28
N ASN A 189 -17.53 -19.93 -0.82
CA ASN A 189 -17.20 -19.94 0.61
C ASN A 189 -17.27 -18.55 1.25
N PHE A 190 -16.85 -17.50 0.51
CA PHE A 190 -16.82 -16.13 1.02
C PHE A 190 -18.01 -15.28 0.55
N GLY A 191 -19.00 -15.87 -0.14
CA GLY A 191 -20.19 -15.15 -0.61
C GLY A 191 -19.87 -14.00 -1.57
N LEU A 192 -18.82 -14.17 -2.37
CA LEU A 192 -18.21 -13.14 -3.20
C LEU A 192 -18.91 -13.04 -4.57
N LEU A 193 -19.09 -11.82 -5.05
CA LEU A 193 -19.62 -11.59 -6.40
C LEU A 193 -18.58 -12.00 -7.46
N PRO A 194 -19.00 -12.61 -8.59
CA PRO A 194 -18.12 -12.80 -9.73
C PRO A 194 -17.61 -11.46 -10.28
N PHE A 195 -16.40 -11.41 -10.80
CA PHE A 195 -15.72 -10.19 -11.23
C PHE A 195 -16.58 -9.29 -12.14
N PRO A 196 -17.21 -9.78 -13.23
CA PRO A 196 -18.03 -8.94 -14.10
C PRO A 196 -19.21 -8.28 -13.37
N ARG A 197 -19.80 -8.98 -12.39
CA ARG A 197 -20.89 -8.45 -11.57
C ARG A 197 -20.37 -7.48 -10.52
N ALA A 198 -19.24 -7.77 -9.88
CA ALA A 198 -18.63 -6.89 -8.89
C ALA A 198 -18.24 -5.54 -9.52
N ILE A 199 -17.56 -5.57 -10.67
CA ILE A 199 -17.15 -4.34 -11.35
C ILE A 199 -18.36 -3.56 -11.87
N TRP A 200 -19.43 -4.23 -12.30
CA TRP A 200 -20.66 -3.53 -12.64
C TRP A 200 -21.28 -2.84 -11.43
N GLN A 201 -21.46 -3.58 -10.33
CA GLN A 201 -22.16 -3.10 -9.14
C GLN A 201 -21.36 -2.04 -8.35
N ILE A 202 -20.04 -1.96 -8.49
CA ILE A 202 -19.27 -0.85 -7.91
C ILE A 202 -19.41 0.44 -8.73
N HIS A 203 -19.67 0.38 -10.03
CA HIS A 203 -19.86 1.60 -10.84
C HIS A 203 -21.32 2.01 -10.94
N PHE A 204 -22.21 1.03 -11.11
CA PHE A 204 -23.64 1.21 -11.35
C PHE A 204 -24.43 0.23 -10.46
N PRO A 205 -24.45 0.47 -9.13
CA PRO A 205 -25.15 -0.42 -8.20
C PRO A 205 -26.67 -0.37 -8.37
N ASP A 206 -27.30 -1.54 -8.33
CA ASP A 206 -28.77 -1.62 -8.20
C ASP A 206 -29.23 -1.25 -6.77
N SER A 207 -28.34 -1.41 -5.78
CA SER A 207 -28.58 -1.00 -4.39
C SER A 207 -27.26 -0.72 -3.66
N LEU A 208 -27.32 0.07 -2.58
CA LEU A 208 -26.17 0.33 -1.73
C LEU A 208 -25.60 -0.97 -1.12
N ALA A 209 -26.44 -1.96 -0.84
CA ALA A 209 -26.01 -3.27 -0.36
C ALA A 209 -25.18 -4.03 -1.39
N LEU A 210 -25.55 -3.99 -2.68
CA LEU A 210 -24.77 -4.59 -3.75
C LEU A 210 -23.47 -3.82 -4.02
N ALA A 211 -23.48 -2.49 -3.89
CA ALA A 211 -22.27 -1.68 -3.94
C ALA A 211 -21.26 -2.09 -2.85
N GLN A 212 -21.75 -2.34 -1.64
CA GLN A 212 -20.92 -2.82 -0.52
C GLN A 212 -20.36 -4.22 -0.78
N LYS A 213 -21.16 -5.16 -1.30
CA LYS A 213 -20.68 -6.50 -1.68
C LYS A 213 -19.63 -6.44 -2.78
N ALA A 214 -19.82 -5.58 -3.79
CA ALA A 214 -18.85 -5.34 -4.84
C ALA A 214 -17.54 -4.77 -4.29
N LYS A 215 -17.63 -3.77 -3.39
CA LYS A 215 -16.46 -3.20 -2.71
C LYS A 215 -15.70 -4.25 -1.90
N ALA A 216 -16.41 -5.07 -1.13
CA ALA A 216 -15.82 -6.16 -0.36
C ALA A 216 -15.11 -7.19 -1.26
N ARG A 217 -15.71 -7.54 -2.40
CA ARG A 217 -15.09 -8.43 -3.39
C ARG A 217 -13.80 -7.85 -3.99
N LEU A 218 -13.78 -6.57 -4.34
CA LEU A 218 -12.60 -5.93 -4.91
C LEU A 218 -11.49 -5.73 -3.87
N ALA A 219 -11.86 -5.40 -2.63
CA ALA A 219 -10.91 -5.34 -1.52
C ALA A 219 -10.31 -6.72 -1.19
N PHE A 220 -11.13 -7.78 -1.19
CA PHE A 220 -10.64 -9.15 -1.06
C PHE A 220 -9.67 -9.49 -2.19
N GLU A 221 -10.00 -9.10 -3.43
CA GLU A 221 -9.14 -9.33 -4.60
C GLU A 221 -7.75 -8.74 -4.41
N GLU A 222 -7.71 -7.46 -4.01
CA GLU A 222 -6.47 -6.72 -3.81
C GLU A 222 -5.59 -7.40 -2.76
N LEU A 223 -6.16 -7.72 -1.59
CA LEU A 223 -5.44 -8.42 -0.53
C LEU A 223 -5.00 -9.82 -0.96
N PHE A 224 -5.87 -10.56 -1.64
CA PHE A 224 -5.57 -11.91 -2.12
C PHE A 224 -4.42 -11.91 -3.13
N LEU A 225 -4.38 -10.95 -4.05
CA LEU A 225 -3.28 -10.82 -5.01
C LEU A 225 -1.96 -10.45 -4.33
N ILE A 226 -1.99 -9.58 -3.31
CA ILE A 226 -0.81 -9.26 -2.51
C ILE A 226 -0.30 -10.51 -1.78
N GLU A 227 -1.19 -11.26 -1.14
CA GLU A 227 -0.83 -12.50 -0.43
C GLU A 227 -0.30 -13.59 -1.39
N LEU A 228 -0.90 -13.74 -2.57
CA LEU A 228 -0.38 -14.65 -3.59
C LEU A 228 1.04 -14.26 -4.04
N PHE A 229 1.29 -12.97 -4.23
CA PHE A 229 2.63 -12.48 -4.57
C PHE A 229 3.62 -12.78 -3.44
N VAL A 230 3.25 -12.51 -2.20
CA VAL A 230 4.04 -12.84 -1.00
C VAL A 230 4.37 -14.32 -0.93
N LEU A 231 3.37 -15.20 -1.09
CA LEU A 231 3.56 -16.65 -1.07
C LEU A 231 4.49 -17.11 -2.19
N LYS A 232 4.35 -16.52 -3.39
CA LYS A 232 5.25 -16.81 -4.52
C LYS A 232 6.69 -16.43 -4.20
N GLU A 233 6.93 -15.28 -3.56
CA GLU A 233 8.27 -14.89 -3.11
C GLU A 233 8.81 -15.81 -2.01
N ARG A 234 7.98 -16.21 -1.03
CA ARG A 234 8.37 -17.20 -0.01
C ARG A 234 8.80 -18.53 -0.63
N VAL A 235 8.05 -19.04 -1.61
CA VAL A 235 8.41 -20.29 -2.31
C VAL A 235 9.74 -20.14 -3.02
N LYS A 236 10.01 -19.02 -3.70
CA LYS A 236 11.31 -18.76 -4.31
C LYS A 236 12.44 -18.77 -3.29
N ILE A 237 12.25 -18.16 -2.12
CA ILE A 237 13.25 -18.15 -1.05
C ILE A 237 13.50 -19.57 -0.52
N LEU A 238 12.45 -20.36 -0.29
CA LEU A 238 12.59 -21.74 0.18
C LEU A 238 13.31 -22.66 -0.82
N GLN A 239 13.25 -22.33 -2.11
CA GLN A 239 14.02 -23.02 -3.16
C GLN A 239 15.50 -22.61 -3.18
N THR A 240 15.88 -21.52 -2.52
CA THR A 240 17.29 -21.13 -2.38
C THR A 240 17.93 -21.83 -1.19
N LYS A 241 19.22 -22.12 -1.31
CA LYS A 241 20.00 -22.74 -0.23
C LYS A 241 20.66 -21.67 0.64
N ALA A 242 20.69 -21.91 1.95
CA ALA A 242 21.56 -21.22 2.91
C ALA A 242 22.46 -22.23 3.60
N GLN A 243 23.54 -21.74 4.20
CA GLN A 243 24.40 -22.56 5.03
C GLN A 243 23.75 -22.70 6.42
N PRO A 244 23.37 -23.90 6.87
CA PRO A 244 22.82 -24.10 8.20
C PRO A 244 23.81 -23.66 9.28
N ILE A 245 23.34 -22.91 10.26
CA ILE A 245 24.13 -22.45 11.41
C ILE A 245 23.55 -23.12 12.66
N SER A 246 24.22 -24.16 13.14
CA SER A 246 23.78 -24.91 14.32
C SER A 246 23.75 -24.04 15.58
N LEU A 247 22.78 -24.32 16.45
CA LEU A 247 22.66 -23.65 17.74
C LEU A 247 23.70 -24.17 18.74
N ASP A 248 24.53 -23.27 19.27
CA ASP A 248 25.43 -23.56 20.40
C ASP A 248 24.76 -23.12 21.72
N LEU A 249 24.07 -24.05 22.38
CA LEU A 249 23.38 -23.79 23.65
C LEU A 249 24.33 -23.31 24.77
N PRO A 250 25.49 -23.95 25.03
CA PRO A 250 26.46 -23.45 26.01
C PRO A 250 26.91 -22.01 25.75
N LEU A 251 27.16 -21.64 24.49
CA LEU A 251 27.53 -20.28 24.11
C LEU A 251 26.41 -19.29 24.40
N VAL A 252 25.17 -19.62 24.03
CA VAL A 252 23.99 -18.77 24.29
C VAL A 252 23.83 -18.55 25.79
N GLN A 253 23.93 -19.61 26.59
CA GLN A 253 23.85 -19.50 28.05
C GLN A 253 24.97 -18.63 28.62
N ARG A 254 26.20 -18.77 28.12
CA ARG A 254 27.33 -17.93 28.54
C ARG A 254 27.11 -16.46 28.23
N PHE A 255 26.59 -16.15 27.04
CA PHE A 255 26.27 -14.77 26.64
C PHE A 255 25.16 -14.17 27.50
N VAL A 256 24.07 -14.91 27.71
CA VAL A 256 22.96 -14.43 28.56
C VAL A 256 23.43 -14.16 29.99
N LYS A 257 24.32 -15.00 30.54
CA LYS A 257 24.91 -14.80 31.87
C LYS A 257 25.87 -13.61 31.96
N SER A 258 26.50 -13.19 30.86
CA SER A 258 27.41 -12.02 30.87
C SER A 258 26.67 -10.68 30.78
N LEU A 259 25.37 -10.68 30.51
CA LEU A 259 24.60 -9.43 30.42
C LEU A 259 24.36 -8.83 31.82
N PRO A 260 24.41 -7.50 31.96
CA PRO A 260 24.14 -6.83 33.23
C PRO A 260 22.64 -6.75 33.57
N PHE A 261 21.79 -7.45 32.82
CA PHE A 261 20.33 -7.47 32.97
C PHE A 261 19.78 -8.83 32.55
N ILE A 262 18.54 -9.11 32.98
CA ILE A 262 17.83 -10.35 32.62
C ILE A 262 17.01 -10.09 31.35
N LEU A 263 17.08 -11.02 30.41
CA LEU A 263 16.26 -10.97 29.20
C LEU A 263 14.77 -11.15 29.52
N THR A 264 13.92 -10.39 28.85
CA THR A 264 12.46 -10.56 28.92
C THR A 264 12.04 -11.87 28.25
N ASP A 265 10.82 -12.33 28.49
CA ASP A 265 10.32 -13.56 27.86
C ASP A 265 10.14 -13.35 26.35
N ALA A 266 9.70 -12.17 25.95
CA ALA A 266 9.58 -11.80 24.54
C ALA A 266 10.95 -11.78 23.83
N GLN A 267 12.01 -11.29 24.49
CA GLN A 267 13.38 -11.34 23.96
C GLN A 267 13.89 -12.79 23.84
N ARG A 268 13.67 -13.63 24.87
CA ARG A 268 14.07 -15.05 24.87
C ARG A 268 13.38 -15.84 23.76
N LYS A 269 12.06 -15.65 23.61
CA LYS A 269 11.25 -16.26 22.56
C LYS A 269 11.71 -15.83 21.16
N SER A 270 11.93 -14.53 20.96
CA SER A 270 12.40 -14.00 19.67
C SER A 270 13.79 -14.51 19.32
N ALA A 271 14.72 -14.52 20.28
CA ALA A 271 16.04 -15.10 20.12
C ALA A 271 15.98 -16.58 19.74
N TRP A 272 15.16 -17.38 20.44
CA TRP A 272 14.98 -18.80 20.14
C TRP A 272 14.44 -19.03 18.72
N GLN A 273 13.43 -18.27 18.31
CA GLN A 273 12.87 -18.34 16.95
C GLN A 273 13.94 -18.05 15.89
N ILE A 274 14.72 -16.98 16.07
CA ILE A 274 15.82 -16.61 15.16
C ILE A 274 16.84 -17.74 15.11
N LEU A 275 17.34 -18.20 16.25
CA LEU A 275 18.36 -19.25 16.32
C LEU A 275 17.90 -20.56 15.68
N LYS A 276 16.63 -20.96 15.89
CA LYS A 276 16.05 -22.15 15.24
C LYS A 276 15.86 -22.01 13.74
N ASP A 277 15.62 -20.80 13.25
CA ASP A 277 15.53 -20.53 11.82
C ASP A 277 16.91 -20.57 11.14
N LEU A 278 17.96 -20.15 11.85
CA LEU A 278 19.35 -20.22 11.38
C LEU A 278 19.82 -21.67 11.16
N GLU A 279 19.25 -22.65 11.87
CA GLU A 279 19.59 -24.08 11.69
C GLU A 279 19.04 -24.69 10.39
N LYS A 280 18.17 -23.98 9.66
CA LYS A 280 17.51 -24.51 8.47
C LYS A 280 18.39 -24.38 7.21
N PRO A 281 18.23 -25.29 6.22
CA PRO A 281 19.00 -25.29 4.97
C PRO A 281 18.55 -24.24 3.94
N HIS A 282 17.54 -23.43 4.26
CA HIS A 282 17.06 -22.34 3.42
C HIS A 282 17.25 -21.00 4.17
N PRO A 283 17.38 -19.86 3.46
CA PRO A 283 17.62 -18.58 4.10
C PRO A 283 16.51 -18.24 5.09
N MET A 284 16.91 -17.83 6.29
CA MET A 284 16.01 -17.16 7.22
C MET A 284 15.72 -15.77 6.66
N ASN A 285 14.45 -15.41 6.56
CA ASN A 285 14.00 -14.06 6.24
C ASN A 285 13.09 -13.61 7.36
N ARG A 286 13.62 -12.87 8.33
CA ARG A 286 12.88 -12.58 9.56
C ARG A 286 12.89 -11.09 9.88
N LEU A 287 11.74 -10.58 10.32
CA LEU A 287 11.57 -9.25 10.89
C LEU A 287 11.48 -9.39 12.41
N LEU A 288 12.39 -8.74 13.11
CA LEU A 288 12.37 -8.53 14.56
C LEU A 288 11.75 -7.17 14.86
N GLU A 289 10.51 -7.21 15.33
CA GLU A 289 9.72 -6.03 15.65
C GLU A 289 9.72 -5.79 17.16
N GLY A 290 9.79 -4.53 17.58
CA GLY A 290 9.56 -4.15 18.97
C GLY A 290 9.85 -2.68 19.16
N GLU A 291 9.32 -2.07 20.21
CA GLU A 291 9.46 -0.62 20.43
C GLU A 291 10.93 -0.16 20.58
N VAL A 292 11.18 1.15 20.41
CA VAL A 292 12.49 1.74 20.72
C VAL A 292 12.85 1.40 22.17
N GLY A 293 14.02 0.79 22.39
CA GLY A 293 14.48 0.37 23.72
C GLY A 293 13.95 -0.98 24.20
N SER A 294 13.21 -1.73 23.39
CA SER A 294 12.75 -3.10 23.75
C SER A 294 13.87 -4.16 23.78
N GLY A 295 15.10 -3.80 23.40
CA GLY A 295 16.25 -4.72 23.38
C GLY A 295 16.41 -5.53 22.09
N LYS A 296 15.99 -5.01 20.94
CA LYS A 296 16.26 -5.64 19.62
C LYS A 296 17.76 -5.91 19.40
N THR A 297 18.62 -4.96 19.77
CA THR A 297 20.08 -5.09 19.60
C THR A 297 20.66 -6.29 20.34
N VAL A 298 20.18 -6.62 21.56
CA VAL A 298 20.71 -7.78 22.31
C VAL A 298 20.32 -9.10 21.65
N VAL A 299 19.09 -9.20 21.13
CA VAL A 299 18.61 -10.38 20.38
C VAL A 299 19.41 -10.56 19.09
N ALA A 300 19.63 -9.48 18.33
CA ALA A 300 20.43 -9.52 17.11
C ALA A 300 21.92 -9.83 17.38
N THR A 301 22.47 -9.30 18.47
CA THR A 301 23.85 -9.58 18.91
C THR A 301 24.04 -11.05 19.25
N LEU A 302 23.06 -11.67 19.92
CA LEU A 302 23.09 -13.10 20.21
C LEU A 302 23.10 -13.95 18.93
N ALA A 303 22.25 -13.61 17.96
CA ALA A 303 22.24 -14.29 16.65
C ALA A 303 23.57 -14.12 15.91
N ALA A 304 24.16 -12.91 15.96
CA ALA A 304 25.48 -12.64 15.39
C ALA A 304 26.58 -13.48 16.04
N LEU A 305 26.58 -13.59 17.38
CA LEU A 305 27.54 -14.39 18.11
C LEU A 305 27.47 -15.89 17.75
N ASN A 306 26.25 -16.45 17.64
CA ASN A 306 26.07 -17.84 17.23
C ASN A 306 26.63 -18.10 15.82
N CYS A 307 26.34 -17.17 14.88
CA CYS A 307 26.86 -17.20 13.51
C CYS A 307 28.40 -17.16 13.48
N VAL A 308 29.02 -16.25 14.25
CA VAL A 308 30.47 -16.13 14.33
C VAL A 308 31.14 -17.37 14.89
N LYS A 309 30.57 -18.00 15.92
CA LYS A 309 31.16 -19.23 16.49
C LYS A 309 31.07 -20.41 15.53
N ALA A 310 30.05 -20.44 14.68
CA ALA A 310 29.95 -21.37 13.56
C ALA A 310 30.89 -21.03 12.37
N GLN A 311 31.88 -20.14 12.55
CA GLN A 311 32.89 -19.75 11.55
C GLN A 311 32.32 -18.96 10.35
N PHE A 312 31.21 -18.25 10.55
CA PHE A 312 30.63 -17.34 9.58
C PHE A 312 30.82 -15.88 9.98
N GLN A 313 30.91 -14.99 8.99
CA GLN A 313 30.96 -13.55 9.20
C GLN A 313 29.54 -12.97 9.27
N VAL A 314 29.39 -11.84 9.95
CA VAL A 314 28.12 -11.12 10.08
C VAL A 314 28.27 -9.70 9.54
N ALA A 315 27.28 -9.24 8.78
CA ALA A 315 27.15 -7.83 8.40
C ALA A 315 26.00 -7.21 9.20
N LEU A 316 26.23 -6.09 9.88
CA LEU A 316 25.18 -5.29 10.52
C LEU A 316 25.10 -3.92 9.84
N MET A 317 23.95 -3.61 9.28
CA MET A 317 23.69 -2.34 8.61
C MET A 317 22.74 -1.47 9.39
N ALA A 318 23.01 -0.17 9.44
CA ALA A 318 22.11 0.83 10.02
C ALA A 318 21.94 2.03 9.06
N PRO A 319 20.85 2.81 9.17
CA PRO A 319 20.50 3.81 8.16
C PRO A 319 21.47 5.01 8.17
N THR A 320 22.01 5.35 9.34
CA THR A 320 22.84 6.54 9.56
C THR A 320 24.17 6.17 10.22
N GLU A 321 25.19 7.01 10.02
CA GLU A 321 26.49 6.83 10.67
C GLU A 321 26.38 6.88 12.20
N ILE A 322 25.45 7.68 12.74
CA ILE A 322 25.22 7.81 14.18
C ILE A 322 24.72 6.48 14.75
N LEU A 323 23.69 5.87 14.15
CA LEU A 323 23.18 4.58 14.61
C LEU A 323 24.21 3.47 14.40
N THR A 324 24.96 3.50 13.30
CA THR A 324 26.05 2.54 13.05
C THR A 324 27.11 2.60 14.15
N LYS A 325 27.54 3.81 14.55
CA LYS A 325 28.49 4.02 15.64
C LYS A 325 27.93 3.54 16.99
N GLN A 326 26.63 3.77 17.24
CA GLN A 326 25.95 3.27 18.43
C GLN A 326 25.95 1.74 18.47
N HIS A 327 25.53 1.08 17.39
CA HIS A 327 25.59 -0.38 17.27
C HIS A 327 27.00 -0.92 17.46
N PHE A 328 28.00 -0.31 16.84
CA PHE A 328 29.39 -0.72 17.03
C PHE A 328 29.81 -0.69 18.49
N LYS A 329 29.51 0.40 19.21
CA LYS A 329 29.83 0.54 20.64
C LYS A 329 29.07 -0.48 21.49
N GLU A 330 27.78 -0.67 21.26
CA GLU A 330 26.92 -1.59 22.02
C GLU A 330 27.33 -3.05 21.80
N VAL A 331 27.52 -3.47 20.54
CA VAL A 331 27.92 -4.83 20.17
C VAL A 331 29.35 -5.11 20.65
N ALA A 332 30.29 -4.18 20.50
CA ALA A 332 31.66 -4.30 21.01
C ALA A 332 31.67 -4.49 22.53
N LYS A 333 30.86 -3.72 23.27
CA LYS A 333 30.72 -3.85 24.72
C LYS A 333 30.13 -5.21 25.11
N MET A 334 29.04 -5.65 24.46
CA MET A 334 28.38 -6.92 24.76
C MET A 334 29.24 -8.15 24.42
N LEU A 335 30.12 -8.04 23.42
CA LEU A 335 30.93 -9.17 22.92
C LEU A 335 32.41 -9.12 23.36
N PHE A 336 32.77 -8.22 24.28
CA PHE A 336 34.14 -8.02 24.74
C PHE A 336 34.81 -9.34 25.21
N ASP A 337 34.13 -10.13 26.03
CA ASP A 337 34.65 -11.38 26.60
C ASP A 337 34.74 -12.55 25.60
N PHE A 338 34.14 -12.39 24.41
CA PHE A 338 34.04 -13.44 23.40
C PHE A 338 35.22 -13.47 22.42
N LYS A 339 36.16 -12.52 22.58
CA LYS A 339 37.41 -12.42 21.81
C LYS A 339 37.14 -12.44 20.30
N LEU A 340 36.33 -11.49 19.84
CA LEU A 340 35.95 -11.32 18.44
C LEU A 340 36.61 -10.08 17.82
N THR A 341 36.75 -10.08 16.50
CA THR A 341 37.16 -8.92 15.73
C THR A 341 35.95 -8.24 15.12
N ILE A 342 35.66 -7.01 15.57
CA ILE A 342 34.50 -6.23 15.11
C ILE A 342 35.02 -4.98 14.42
N ALA A 343 34.53 -4.69 13.22
CA ALA A 343 34.92 -3.52 12.45
C ALA A 343 33.74 -2.59 12.18
N LEU A 344 34.03 -1.30 12.12
CA LEU A 344 33.13 -0.23 11.71
C LEU A 344 33.57 0.30 10.36
N LEU A 345 32.64 0.41 9.40
CA LEU A 345 32.86 0.97 8.08
C LEU A 345 31.80 2.05 7.79
N THR A 346 32.21 3.32 7.82
CA THR A 346 31.30 4.46 7.53
C THR A 346 31.86 5.34 6.41
N GLY A 347 31.20 6.46 6.10
CA GLY A 347 31.73 7.42 5.13
C GLY A 347 32.90 8.22 5.71
N LYS A 348 32.92 8.45 7.03
CA LYS A 348 33.87 9.35 7.71
C LYS A 348 34.93 8.64 8.54
N GLU A 349 34.59 7.52 9.17
CA GLU A 349 35.44 6.84 10.15
C GLU A 349 35.38 5.32 9.99
N ASP A 350 36.56 4.71 10.09
CA ASP A 350 36.76 3.27 9.95
C ASP A 350 37.54 2.77 11.17
N LYS A 351 36.95 1.87 11.94
CA LYS A 351 37.50 1.40 13.23
C LYS A 351 37.52 -0.11 13.30
N ILE A 352 38.44 -0.66 14.08
CA ILE A 352 38.49 -2.09 14.38
C ILE A 352 38.73 -2.32 15.87
N MET A 353 37.91 -3.18 16.48
CA MET A 353 38.17 -3.80 17.77
C MET A 353 38.79 -5.15 17.47
N ALA A 354 40.08 -5.34 17.81
CA ALA A 354 40.80 -6.56 17.47
C ALA A 354 40.84 -7.54 18.65
N LYS A 355 40.59 -8.83 18.35
CA LYS A 355 40.72 -9.96 19.28
C LYS A 355 42.04 -10.00 20.06
N LYS A 356 43.14 -9.59 19.41
CA LYS A 356 44.51 -9.68 19.95
C LYS A 356 44.91 -8.54 20.89
N LEU A 357 44.15 -7.43 20.92
CA LEU A 357 44.50 -6.21 21.66
C LEU A 357 43.56 -5.95 22.84
N ARG A 358 43.07 -7.01 23.50
CA ARG A 358 42.17 -6.90 24.67
C ARG A 358 40.98 -5.94 24.48
N GLY A 359 40.47 -5.81 23.25
CA GLY A 359 39.32 -4.96 22.93
C GLY A 359 39.62 -3.48 22.71
N GLU A 360 40.89 -3.08 22.52
CA GLU A 360 41.21 -1.72 22.05
C GLU A 360 40.60 -1.43 20.67
N ILE A 361 40.04 -0.24 20.53
CA ILE A 361 39.44 0.27 19.29
C ILE A 361 40.48 1.13 18.59
N LEU A 362 40.90 0.71 17.40
CA LEU A 362 41.88 1.41 16.58
C LEU A 362 41.22 1.99 15.33
N GLU A 363 41.64 3.18 14.94
CA GLU A 363 41.33 3.71 13.61
C GLU A 363 42.20 3.03 12.55
N VAL A 364 41.56 2.59 11.47
CA VAL A 364 42.22 1.78 10.45
C VAL A 364 41.75 2.21 9.07
N SER A 365 42.66 2.25 8.09
CA SER A 365 42.29 2.60 6.73
C SER A 365 41.26 1.62 6.13
N ARG A 366 40.34 2.15 5.35
CA ARG A 366 39.31 1.38 4.62
C ARG A 366 39.87 0.17 3.90
N GLN A 367 40.98 0.34 3.17
CA GLN A 367 41.61 -0.73 2.40
C GLN A 367 42.03 -1.91 3.28
N LYS A 368 42.48 -1.65 4.51
CA LYS A 368 42.88 -2.69 5.46
C LYS A 368 41.66 -3.41 6.03
N ILE A 369 40.55 -2.72 6.30
CA ILE A 369 39.26 -3.35 6.67
C ILE A 369 38.78 -4.27 5.54
N LEU A 370 38.78 -3.80 4.30
CA LEU A 370 38.33 -4.59 3.15
C LEU A 370 39.19 -5.85 2.93
N LYS A 371 40.53 -5.73 3.02
CA LYS A 371 41.45 -6.87 2.94
C LYS A 371 41.20 -7.89 4.06
N LYS A 372 41.05 -7.43 5.31
CA LYS A 372 40.77 -8.29 6.46
C LYS A 372 39.39 -8.96 6.37
N CYS A 373 38.38 -8.26 5.84
CA CYS A 373 37.04 -8.80 5.60
C CYS A 373 37.09 -9.95 4.59
N LEU A 374 37.79 -9.74 3.46
CA LEU A 374 37.99 -10.75 2.42
C LEU A 374 38.80 -11.95 2.92
N ALA A 375 39.75 -11.74 3.83
CA ALA A 375 40.54 -12.81 4.44
C ALA A 375 39.75 -13.63 5.49
N GLY A 376 38.60 -13.13 5.94
CA GLY A 376 37.81 -13.74 7.02
C GLY A 376 38.32 -13.41 8.42
N GLU A 377 39.13 -12.36 8.59
CA GLU A 377 39.68 -11.94 9.88
C GLU A 377 38.73 -11.02 10.68
N ILE A 378 37.69 -10.49 10.03
CA ILE A 378 36.64 -9.69 10.66
C ILE A 378 35.43 -10.58 10.87
N ASP A 379 35.04 -10.76 12.13
CA ASP A 379 33.90 -11.59 12.52
C ASP A 379 32.58 -10.84 12.27
N ILE A 380 32.53 -9.56 12.65
CA ILE A 380 31.34 -8.71 12.50
C ILE A 380 31.76 -7.39 11.84
N LEU A 381 31.15 -7.06 10.70
CA LEU A 381 31.33 -5.79 10.01
C LEU A 381 30.07 -4.95 10.16
N ILE A 382 30.18 -3.79 10.80
CA ILE A 382 29.09 -2.87 11.10
C ILE A 382 29.25 -1.64 10.21
N GLY A 383 28.21 -1.22 9.51
CA GLY A 383 28.32 -0.11 8.56
C GLY A 383 26.99 0.49 8.14
N THR A 384 27.06 1.53 7.33
CA THR A 384 25.87 2.06 6.63
C THR A 384 25.64 1.28 5.33
N HIS A 385 24.90 1.86 4.39
CA HIS A 385 24.80 1.36 3.01
C HIS A 385 26.16 1.17 2.30
N ALA A 386 27.25 1.72 2.86
CA ALA A 386 28.61 1.44 2.44
C ALA A 386 28.95 -0.06 2.38
N LEU A 387 28.32 -0.91 3.20
CA LEU A 387 28.53 -2.36 3.20
C LEU A 387 28.08 -3.05 1.90
N ILE A 388 27.20 -2.40 1.12
CA ILE A 388 26.57 -2.98 -0.09
C ILE A 388 27.33 -2.58 -1.36
N GLN A 389 28.33 -1.71 -1.23
CA GLN A 389 29.16 -1.30 -2.36
C GLN A 389 29.97 -2.49 -2.91
N LYS A 390 30.22 -2.52 -4.23
CA LYS A 390 30.93 -3.61 -4.93
C LYS A 390 32.31 -3.95 -4.35
N SER A 391 32.91 -3.03 -3.60
CA SER A 391 34.23 -3.17 -2.97
C SER A 391 34.24 -4.03 -1.71
N VAL A 392 33.09 -4.20 -1.04
CA VAL A 392 32.98 -5.00 0.19
C VAL A 392 32.71 -6.45 -0.19
N ARG A 393 33.64 -7.34 0.16
CA ARG A 393 33.53 -8.78 -0.08
C ARG A 393 33.86 -9.54 1.19
N PHE A 394 32.98 -10.46 1.54
CA PHE A 394 33.15 -11.35 2.69
C PHE A 394 33.67 -12.71 2.22
N LYS A 395 34.51 -13.35 3.03
CA LYS A 395 34.92 -14.74 2.82
C LYS A 395 33.75 -15.70 3.03
N ASN A 396 33.04 -15.57 4.15
CA ASN A 396 31.99 -16.50 4.56
C ASN A 396 30.84 -15.83 5.31
N LEU A 397 30.11 -14.91 4.67
CA LEU A 397 28.96 -14.21 5.28
C LEU A 397 27.78 -15.15 5.62
N GLY A 398 27.48 -15.41 6.89
CA GLY A 398 26.36 -16.27 7.29
C GLY A 398 25.07 -15.49 7.54
N LEU A 399 25.18 -14.28 8.08
CA LEU A 399 24.04 -13.49 8.54
C LEU A 399 24.19 -12.01 8.17
N VAL A 400 23.11 -11.42 7.67
CA VAL A 400 22.95 -9.99 7.44
C VAL A 400 21.88 -9.47 8.38
N ILE A 401 22.23 -8.49 9.20
CA ILE A 401 21.34 -7.80 10.11
C ILE A 401 21.12 -6.39 9.56
N VAL A 402 19.87 -5.95 9.45
CA VAL A 402 19.52 -4.61 8.98
C VAL A 402 18.68 -3.93 10.05
N ASP A 403 19.22 -2.89 10.65
CA ASP A 403 18.49 -2.03 11.57
C ASP A 403 17.79 -0.90 10.83
N GLU A 404 16.58 -0.60 11.29
CA GLU A 404 15.57 0.21 10.62
C GLU A 404 15.20 -0.33 9.23
N GLN A 405 14.04 0.08 8.73
CA GLN A 405 13.51 -0.49 7.50
C GLN A 405 14.19 0.08 6.25
N HIS A 406 15.37 -0.46 5.92
CA HIS A 406 15.86 -0.44 4.54
C HIS A 406 15.51 -1.75 3.85
N ARG A 407 14.74 -1.63 2.75
CA ARG A 407 14.25 -2.75 1.95
C ARG A 407 15.41 -3.44 1.25
N PHE A 408 16.02 -4.41 1.93
CA PHE A 408 17.16 -5.15 1.40
C PHE A 408 16.68 -6.33 0.54
N GLY A 409 16.62 -6.11 -0.78
CA GLY A 409 16.11 -7.10 -1.72
C GLY A 409 16.99 -8.36 -1.84
N VAL A 410 16.42 -9.47 -2.29
CA VAL A 410 17.15 -10.74 -2.57
C VAL A 410 18.37 -10.49 -3.47
N GLU A 411 18.26 -9.63 -4.49
CA GLU A 411 19.38 -9.31 -5.38
C GLU A 411 20.52 -8.57 -4.67
N GLN A 412 20.21 -7.67 -3.74
CA GLN A 412 21.24 -6.95 -2.97
C GLN A 412 21.95 -7.91 -2.00
N ARG A 413 21.22 -8.90 -1.45
CA ARG A 413 21.80 -10.00 -0.67
C ARG A 413 22.72 -10.88 -1.51
N ALA A 414 22.27 -11.27 -2.71
CA ALA A 414 23.10 -12.03 -3.63
C ALA A 414 24.38 -11.27 -4.01
N ARG A 415 24.32 -9.93 -4.12
CA ARG A 415 25.51 -9.09 -4.36
C ARG A 415 26.54 -9.15 -3.23
N LEU A 416 26.12 -9.21 -1.96
CA LEU A 416 27.03 -9.41 -0.83
C LEU A 416 27.74 -10.78 -0.86
N CYS A 417 27.22 -11.72 -1.65
CA CYS A 417 27.83 -13.04 -1.88
C CYS A 417 28.63 -13.12 -3.20
N GLN A 418 28.62 -12.08 -4.04
CA GLN A 418 29.36 -12.06 -5.30
C GLN A 418 30.87 -12.05 -4.99
N GLY A 419 31.57 -13.12 -5.38
CA GLY A 419 32.99 -13.31 -5.14
C GLY A 419 33.35 -14.47 -4.22
N ARG A 420 32.38 -15.27 -3.75
CA ARG A 420 32.68 -16.54 -3.09
C ARG A 420 33.25 -17.55 -4.09
N HIS A 421 34.38 -18.16 -3.74
CA HIS A 421 34.86 -19.41 -4.34
C HIS A 421 34.13 -20.64 -3.77
N SER A 422 32.82 -20.51 -3.51
CA SER A 422 32.00 -21.63 -3.03
C SER A 422 31.29 -22.27 -4.23
N PRO A 423 31.37 -23.59 -4.41
CA PRO A 423 30.76 -24.29 -5.55
C PRO A 423 29.22 -24.20 -5.56
N GLU A 424 28.59 -23.95 -4.40
CA GLU A 424 27.15 -23.71 -4.30
C GLU A 424 26.81 -22.22 -4.05
N LYS A 425 25.85 -21.68 -4.83
CA LYS A 425 25.28 -20.34 -4.66
C LYS A 425 24.37 -20.30 -3.42
N THR A 426 24.95 -20.21 -2.23
CA THR A 426 24.19 -20.02 -0.98
C THR A 426 23.95 -18.55 -0.67
N ILE A 427 22.78 -18.22 -0.12
CA ILE A 427 22.41 -16.87 0.32
C ILE A 427 22.49 -16.80 1.86
N PRO A 428 22.98 -15.70 2.46
CA PRO A 428 23.02 -15.53 3.90
C PRO A 428 21.61 -15.38 4.47
N HIS A 429 21.48 -15.74 5.74
CA HIS A 429 20.30 -15.44 6.54
C HIS A 429 20.13 -13.92 6.68
N LEU A 430 18.88 -13.46 6.75
CA LEU A 430 18.49 -12.06 6.89
C LEU A 430 17.66 -11.86 8.16
N LEU A 431 18.13 -10.96 9.02
CA LEU A 431 17.40 -10.43 10.16
C LEU A 431 17.19 -8.92 9.97
N SER A 432 15.97 -8.50 9.67
CA SER A 432 15.60 -7.09 9.69
C SER A 432 15.07 -6.71 11.06
N MET A 433 15.36 -5.50 11.55
CA MET A 433 14.85 -4.97 12.80
C MET A 433 14.07 -3.69 12.53
N THR A 434 12.96 -3.50 13.24
CA THR A 434 12.21 -2.24 13.17
C THR A 434 11.71 -1.83 14.53
N ALA A 435 11.73 -0.52 14.77
CA ALA A 435 11.19 0.07 16.00
C ALA A 435 9.71 0.42 15.90
N THR A 436 9.15 0.50 14.70
CA THR A 436 7.75 0.87 14.49
C THR A 436 6.88 -0.37 14.68
N PRO A 437 5.95 -0.36 15.66
CA PRO A 437 5.01 -1.45 15.79
C PRO A 437 4.06 -1.41 14.58
N ILE A 438 4.04 -2.49 13.80
CA ILE A 438 3.18 -2.64 12.63
C ILE A 438 2.14 -3.69 12.98
N PRO A 439 0.83 -3.39 12.85
CA PRO A 439 -0.21 -4.39 13.08
C PRO A 439 0.12 -5.66 12.30
N ARG A 440 0.11 -6.82 12.95
CA ARG A 440 0.56 -8.08 12.34
C ARG A 440 -0.09 -8.36 10.98
N SER A 441 -1.37 -8.02 10.82
CA SER A 441 -2.07 -8.12 9.53
C SER A 441 -1.42 -7.25 8.45
N LEU A 442 -1.10 -5.99 8.77
CA LEU A 442 -0.40 -5.09 7.87
C LEU A 442 1.05 -5.52 7.63
N ALA A 443 1.72 -6.07 8.64
CA ALA A 443 3.09 -6.56 8.51
C ALA A 443 3.17 -7.75 7.55
N LEU A 444 2.20 -8.68 7.60
CA LEU A 444 2.09 -9.80 6.67
C LEU A 444 1.76 -9.35 5.24
N THR A 445 0.97 -8.29 5.06
CA THR A 445 0.70 -7.75 3.72
C THR A 445 1.90 -6.97 3.14
N ILE A 446 2.57 -6.13 3.95
CA ILE A 446 3.63 -5.22 3.48
C ILE A 446 5.01 -5.89 3.44
N TYR A 447 5.34 -6.73 4.42
CA TYR A 447 6.62 -7.43 4.58
C TYR A 447 6.45 -8.94 4.48
N GLY A 448 5.43 -9.38 3.74
CA GLY A 448 4.95 -10.75 3.78
C GLY A 448 5.98 -11.83 3.47
N ASP A 449 7.09 -11.52 2.81
CA ASP A 449 8.20 -12.47 2.60
C ASP A 449 9.05 -12.72 3.86
N LEU A 450 8.83 -11.96 4.93
CA LEU A 450 9.50 -12.10 6.22
C LEU A 450 8.62 -12.84 7.23
N ASP A 451 9.22 -13.77 7.97
CA ASP A 451 8.66 -14.29 9.21
C ASP A 451 8.78 -13.26 10.33
N LEU A 452 7.80 -13.21 11.22
CA LEU A 452 7.73 -12.18 12.26
C LEU A 452 8.13 -12.71 13.64
N SER A 453 8.98 -11.95 14.34
CA SER A 453 9.30 -12.12 15.76
C SER A 453 9.06 -10.81 16.50
N ASN A 454 8.17 -10.83 17.50
CA ASN A 454 7.78 -9.62 18.23
C ASN A 454 8.36 -9.61 19.64
N ILE A 455 8.91 -8.46 20.02
CA ILE A 455 9.24 -8.09 21.39
C ILE A 455 8.20 -7.09 21.87
N ASP A 456 7.12 -7.61 22.45
CA ASP A 456 5.97 -6.88 23.00
C ASP A 456 6.17 -6.48 24.48
N GLU A 457 7.28 -6.89 25.09
CA GLU A 457 7.64 -6.57 26.47
C GLU A 457 8.76 -5.51 26.53
N LEU A 458 8.56 -4.49 27.35
CA LEU A 458 9.61 -3.53 27.69
C LEU A 458 10.47 -4.03 28.86
N PRO A 459 11.78 -3.73 28.90
CA PRO A 459 12.63 -4.04 30.03
C PRO A 459 12.09 -3.42 31.34
N ARG A 460 12.21 -4.17 32.45
CA ARG A 460 11.78 -3.70 33.77
C ARG A 460 12.52 -2.42 34.17
N GLY A 461 11.81 -1.45 34.74
CA GLY A 461 12.37 -0.19 35.24
C GLY A 461 12.32 1.00 34.25
N ARG A 462 11.79 0.81 33.03
CA ARG A 462 11.59 1.93 32.10
C ARG A 462 10.43 2.82 32.56
N GLN A 463 10.72 4.10 32.78
CA GLN A 463 9.69 5.09 33.10
C GLN A 463 8.83 5.39 31.86
N LYS A 464 7.51 5.47 32.04
CA LYS A 464 6.59 5.89 30.98
C LYS A 464 6.81 7.39 30.71
N ILE A 465 6.93 7.76 29.44
CA ILE A 465 6.99 9.17 29.05
C ILE A 465 5.60 9.76 29.27
N ARG A 466 5.50 10.82 30.08
CA ARG A 466 4.26 11.60 30.23
C ARG A 466 4.15 12.51 29.01
N THR A 467 3.18 12.22 28.15
CA THR A 467 2.91 12.99 26.94
C THR A 467 1.62 13.77 27.12
N GLU A 468 1.66 15.08 26.89
CA GLU A 468 0.49 15.97 26.96
C GLU A 468 0.33 16.68 25.61
N ILE A 469 -0.92 16.78 25.12
CA ILE A 469 -1.26 17.57 23.94
C ILE A 469 -1.75 18.91 24.47
N VAL A 470 -0.94 19.95 24.29
CA VAL A 470 -1.30 21.31 24.70
C VAL A 470 -2.04 21.99 23.53
N PRO A 471 -3.21 22.61 23.78
CA PRO A 471 -4.04 23.25 22.76
C PRO A 471 -3.34 24.37 21.97
#